data_AF-A0A7C1RZL5-F1
#
_entry.id   AF-A0A7C1RZL5-F1
#
_cell.length_a   1.000
_cell.length_b   1.000
_cell.length_c   1.000
_cell.angle_alpha   90.00
_cell.angle_beta   90.00
_cell.angle_gamma   90.00
#
_symmetry.space_group_name_H-M   'P 1'
#
loop_
_entity.id
_entity.type
_entity.pdbx_description
1 polymer ?
#
loop_
_entity_poly.entity_id
_entity_poly.type
_entity_poly.pdbx_seq_one_letter_code
_entity_poly.pdbx_strand_id
1 'polypeptide(L)' 'VIVRDSNRTITGIAENIGQNGELIVKLESGGTEVVNAGDVTILKN' A
#
# COMPACT_ATOMS: atom_id res chain seq x y z
N VAL A 1 2.05 5.99 3.04
CA VAL A 1 2.34 5.73 1.62
C VAL A 1 1.09 6.01 0.80
N ILE A 2 1.28 6.49 -0.43
CA ILE A 2 0.23 6.49 -1.45
C ILE A 2 0.63 5.46 -2.49
N VAL A 3 -0.23 4.52 -2.77
CA VAL A 3 -0.05 3.50 -3.81
C VAL A 3 -1.08 3.74 -4.90
N ARG A 4 -0.65 3.78 -6.15
CA ARG A 4 -1.54 3.93 -7.30
C ARG A 4 -1.39 2.72 -8.22
N ASP A 5 -2.51 2.09 -8.54
CA ASP A 5 -2.62 1.14 -9.64
C ASP A 5 -3.53 1.73 -10.73
N SER A 6 -3.76 0.99 -11.82
CA SER A 6 -4.57 1.45 -12.95
C SER A 6 -6.05 1.71 -12.61
N ASN A 7 -6.53 1.20 -11.47
CA ASN A 7 -7.94 1.17 -11.11
C ASN A 7 -8.25 2.03 -9.87
N ARG A 8 -7.27 2.28 -9.00
CA ARG A 8 -7.49 2.93 -7.71
C ARG A 8 -6.23 3.56 -7.11
N THR A 9 -6.46 4.48 -6.18
CA THR A 9 -5.45 5.05 -5.29
C THR A 9 -5.70 4.56 -3.87
N ILE A 10 -4.67 4.04 -3.22
CA ILE A 10 -4.69 3.52 -1.85
C ILE A 10 -3.80 4.42 -0.99
N THR A 11 -4.32 4.88 0.14
CA THR A 11 -3.56 5.66 1.12
C THR A 11 -3.56 4.92 2.46
N GLY A 12 -2.38 4.78 3.07
CA GLY A 12 -2.24 4.10 4.35
C GLY A 12 -0.81 4.00 4.83
N ILE A 13 -0.55 3.11 5.79
CA ILE A 13 0.79 2.83 6.31
C ILE A 13 1.29 1.54 5.64
N ALA A 14 2.49 1.58 5.07
CA ALA A 14 3.18 0.36 4.65
C ALA A 14 3.61 -0.41 5.89
N GLU A 15 2.96 -1.55 6.15
CA GLU A 15 3.15 -2.33 7.38
C GLU A 15 4.19 -3.44 7.20
N ASN A 16 4.18 -4.11 6.05
CA ASN A 16 5.11 -5.20 5.75
C ASN A 16 5.23 -5.46 4.24
N ILE A 17 6.17 -6.33 3.86
CA ILE A 17 6.24 -6.99 2.56
C ILE A 17 5.88 -8.47 2.74
N GLY A 18 4.95 -8.96 1.94
CA GLY A 18 4.53 -10.36 1.93
C GLY A 18 5.60 -11.30 1.38
N GLN A 19 5.35 -12.61 1.49
CA GLN A 19 6.32 -13.63 1.10
C GLN A 19 6.64 -13.64 -0.41
N ASN A 20 5.74 -13.10 -1.23
CA ASN A 20 5.90 -13.00 -2.68
C ASN A 20 6.35 -11.60 -3.13
N GLY A 21 6.71 -10.71 -2.18
CA GLY A 21 7.13 -9.33 -2.47
C GLY A 21 5.98 -8.33 -2.59
N GLU A 22 4.75 -8.72 -2.28
CA GLU A 22 3.59 -7.83 -2.25
C GLU A 22 3.69 -6.82 -1.10
N LEU A 23 3.25 -5.58 -1.33
CA LEU A 23 3.18 -4.57 -0.28
C LEU A 23 1.89 -4.73 0.52
N ILE A 24 2.02 -4.86 1.84
CA ILE A 24 0.89 -4.91 2.78
C ILE A 24 0.66 -3.51 3.35
N VAL A 25 -0.49 -2.92 3.05
CA VAL A 25 -0.86 -1.56 3.48
C VAL A 25 -1.98 -1.62 4.49
N LYS A 26 -1.75 -1.06 5.68
CA LYS A 26 -2.80 -0.83 6.68
C LYS A 26 -3.53 0.46 6.37
N LEU A 27 -4.84 0.36 6.15
CA LEU A 27 -5.71 1.49 5.87
C LEU A 27 -6.09 2.21 7.17
N GLU A 28 -6.51 3.48 7.05
CA GLU A 28 -7.04 4.24 8.20
C GLU A 28 -8.32 3.62 8.79
N SER A 29 -9.09 2.90 7.98
CA SER A 29 -10.26 2.14 8.44
C SER A 29 -9.90 0.95 9.34
N GLY A 30 -8.61 0.63 9.49
CA GLY A 30 -8.12 -0.52 10.25
C GLY A 30 -8.03 -1.82 9.46
N GLY A 31 -8.56 -1.85 8.23
CA GLY A 31 -8.38 -2.96 7.30
C GLY A 31 -6.99 -3.00 6.68
N THR A 32 -6.72 -4.09 5.96
CA THR A 32 -5.45 -4.30 5.27
C THR A 32 -5.71 -4.52 3.78
N GLU A 33 -4.89 -3.92 2.94
CA GLU A 33 -4.88 -4.11 1.49
C GLU A 33 -3.54 -4.72 1.05
N VAL A 34 -3.62 -5.61 0.07
CA VAL A 34 -2.47 -6.27 -0.52
C VAL A 34 -2.25 -5.71 -1.92
N VAL A 35 -1.06 -5.14 -2.14
CA VAL A 35 -0.70 -4.52 -3.42
C VAL A 35 0.40 -5.33 -4.09
N ASN A 36 0.06 -5.96 -5.20
CA ASN A 36 0.98 -6.76 -6.00
C ASN A 36 1.82 -5.92 -6.98
N ALA A 37 1.26 -4.83 -7.48
CA ALA A 37 1.92 -3.92 -8.41
C ALA A 37 1.30 -2.52 -8.31
N GLY A 38 2.14 -1.49 -8.39
CA GLY A 38 1.69 -0.10 -8.38
C GLY A 38 2.84 0.87 -8.09
N ASP A 39 2.63 2.13 -8.44
CA ASP A 39 3.58 3.19 -8.10
C ASP A 39 3.40 3.56 -6.63
N VAL A 40 4.49 3.43 -5.86
CA VAL A 40 4.50 3.74 -4.42
C VAL A 40 5.19 5.08 -4.20
N THR A 41 4.44 6.04 -3.68
CA THR A 41 4.98 7.31 -3.19
C THR A 41 5.08 7.26 -1.66
N ILE A 42 6.31 7.45 -1.16
CA ILE A 42 6.55 7.59 0.28
C ILE A 42 6.37 9.05 0.66
N LEU A 43 5.42 9.31 1.56
CA LEU A 43 5.25 10.60 2.18
C LEU A 43 6.13 10.62 3.43
N LYS A 44 7.06 11.56 3.50
CA LYS A 44 7.92 11.79 4.67
C LYS A 44 7.39 13.03 5.40
N ASN A 45 7.12 12.89 6.69
CA ASN A 45 6.88 14.03 7.58
C ASN A 45 8.17 14.78 7.86
#